data_AF-A0A653BVJ7-F1
#
_entry.id   AF-A0A653BVJ7-F1
#
_cell.length_a   1.000
_cell.length_b   1.000
_cell.length_c   1.000
_cell.angle_alpha   90.00
_cell.angle_beta   90.00
_cell.angle_gamma   90.00
#
_symmetry.space_group_name_H-M   'P 1'
#
loop_
_entity.id
_entity.type
_entity.pdbx_description
1 polymer ?
#
loop_
_entity_poly.entity_id
_entity_poly.type
_entity_poly.pdbx_seq_one_letter_code
_entity_poly.pdbx_strand_id
1 'polypeptide(L)'
;MDINFIQNLLESDSSSSSDDSSEGTLEVVSNLLLSETLLNKAKNENYVETTVPLYSSQQFVEHFRLNREAVQRLATEFENSIYYPKMDTGYERIEGQKCMLAFLWYASNEAVSYRDVADRFDVATSTLHHIINTVTKFLSNLSPSYIVWPSVEEGRIIASQFEELGFPGAIGAIDGTHIKLDRPSEDPDSYLNRKNSIPSRHK
;
A
#
# COMPACT_ATOMS: atom_id res chain seq x y z
N MET A 1 11.94 -9.83 26.66
CA MET A 1 13.05 -10.11 27.59
C MET A 1 12.93 -9.16 28.76
N ASP A 2 13.06 -9.66 29.99
CA ASP A 2 12.87 -8.87 31.22
C ASP A 2 14.00 -7.86 31.44
N ILE A 3 13.67 -6.59 31.65
CA ILE A 3 14.65 -5.50 31.93
C ILE A 3 15.52 -5.84 33.16
N ASN A 4 14.93 -6.53 34.15
CA ASN A 4 15.63 -6.99 35.35
C ASN A 4 16.69 -8.06 35.07
N PHE A 5 16.58 -8.80 33.96
CA PHE A 5 17.58 -9.80 33.57
C PHE A 5 18.87 -9.12 33.05
N ILE A 6 18.71 -8.03 32.29
CA ILE A 6 19.83 -7.25 31.74
C ILE A 6 20.56 -6.49 32.85
N GLN A 7 19.81 -5.94 33.81
CA GLN A 7 20.39 -5.19 34.93
C GLN A 7 21.22 -6.10 35.86
N ASN A 8 20.75 -7.33 36.11
CA ASN A 8 21.52 -8.34 36.85
C ASN A 8 22.79 -8.80 36.12
N LEU A 9 22.76 -8.85 34.78
CA LEU A 9 23.93 -9.25 33.98
C LEU A 9 25.02 -8.17 33.98
N LEU A 10 24.62 -6.88 33.96
CA LEU A 10 25.52 -5.74 34.09
C LEU A 10 26.14 -5.62 35.49
N GLU A 11 25.38 -5.94 36.54
CA GLU A 11 25.89 -5.95 37.91
C GLU A 11 26.84 -7.13 38.17
N SER A 12 26.61 -8.30 37.57
CA SER A 12 27.49 -9.47 37.72
C SER A 12 28.88 -9.31 37.10
N ASP A 13 29.04 -8.47 36.09
CA ASP A 13 30.34 -8.23 35.42
C ASP A 13 31.22 -7.23 36.18
N SER A 14 30.67 -6.51 37.17
CA SER A 14 31.41 -5.51 37.94
C SER A 14 32.27 -6.09 39.08
N SER A 15 32.19 -7.40 39.34
CA SER A 15 32.93 -8.08 40.40
C SER A 15 33.70 -9.31 39.92
N SER A 16 34.63 -9.16 38.98
CA SER A 16 35.76 -10.08 38.86
C SER A 16 36.94 -9.41 38.15
N SER A 17 38.12 -9.52 38.75
CA SER A 17 39.37 -8.95 38.25
C SER A 17 39.82 -9.58 36.94
N SER A 18 40.37 -8.72 36.08
CA SER A 18 41.39 -8.96 35.04
C SER A 18 41.31 -10.27 34.26
N ASP A 19 40.77 -10.22 33.04
CA ASP A 19 41.34 -10.89 31.87
C ASP A 19 40.84 -10.22 30.58
N ASP A 20 41.72 -10.22 29.57
CA ASP A 20 41.79 -9.41 28.35
C ASP A 20 40.70 -9.75 27.29
N SER A 21 39.45 -9.87 27.70
CA SER A 21 38.35 -10.40 26.85
C SER A 21 37.04 -9.60 26.93
N SER A 22 37.05 -8.41 27.51
CA SER A 22 35.85 -7.57 27.73
C SER A 22 35.50 -6.65 26.55
N GLU A 23 36.41 -6.44 25.60
CA GLU A 23 36.18 -5.53 24.48
C GLU A 23 35.24 -6.15 23.43
N GLY A 24 35.37 -7.45 23.17
CA GLY A 24 34.49 -8.19 22.25
C GLY A 24 33.07 -8.39 22.77
N THR A 25 32.86 -8.49 24.09
CA THR A 25 31.51 -8.67 24.68
C THR A 25 30.70 -7.37 24.65
N LEU A 26 31.32 -6.24 24.98
CA LEU A 26 30.70 -4.91 24.87
C LEU A 26 30.34 -4.55 23.42
N GLU A 27 31.19 -4.90 22.46
CA GLU A 27 30.94 -4.66 21.04
C GLU A 27 29.78 -5.53 20.51
N VAL A 28 29.67 -6.78 20.94
CA VAL A 28 28.54 -7.66 20.58
C VAL A 28 27.22 -7.15 21.17
N VAL A 29 27.20 -6.76 22.45
CA VAL A 29 25.99 -6.20 23.10
C VAL A 29 25.59 -4.87 22.45
N SER A 30 26.56 -4.01 22.14
CA SER A 30 26.34 -2.77 21.40
C SER A 30 25.76 -3.04 20.02
N ASN A 31 26.30 -3.99 19.27
CA ASN A 31 25.80 -4.39 17.95
C ASN A 31 24.41 -5.04 18.02
N LEU A 32 24.10 -5.79 19.07
CA LEU A 32 22.76 -6.33 19.31
C LEU A 32 21.75 -5.21 19.62
N LEU A 33 22.10 -4.27 20.50
CA LEU A 33 21.27 -3.10 20.81
C LEU A 33 21.10 -2.18 19.59
N LEU A 34 22.15 -1.97 18.80
CA LEU A 34 22.11 -1.27 17.53
C LEU A 34 21.24 -2.02 16.51
N SER A 35 21.31 -3.35 16.46
CA SER A 35 20.46 -4.13 15.56
C SER A 35 18.98 -4.07 15.96
N GLU A 36 18.66 -4.14 17.26
CA GLU A 36 17.29 -4.00 17.75
C GLU A 36 16.74 -2.59 17.53
N THR A 37 17.57 -1.54 17.72
CA THR A 37 17.17 -0.15 17.46
C THR A 37 17.08 0.20 15.98
N LEU A 38 17.92 -0.39 15.11
CA LEU A 38 17.82 -0.24 13.66
C LEU A 38 16.65 -1.04 13.06
N LEU A 39 16.23 -2.13 13.71
CA LEU A 39 15.01 -2.88 13.35
C LEU A 39 13.73 -2.19 13.87
N ASN A 40 13.79 -1.54 15.04
CA ASN A 40 12.71 -0.76 15.64
C ASN A 40 12.70 0.68 15.12
N LYS A 41 12.58 0.85 13.81
CA LYS A 41 12.17 2.15 13.27
C LYS A 41 10.75 2.44 13.79
N ALA A 42 10.56 3.54 14.52
CA ALA A 42 9.24 3.96 14.97
C ALA A 42 8.30 4.08 13.77
N LYS A 43 7.31 3.20 13.68
CA LYS A 43 6.26 3.22 12.66
C LYS A 43 5.05 3.95 13.19
N ASN A 44 4.11 4.29 12.30
CA ASN A 44 2.84 4.86 12.73
C ASN A 44 1.93 3.73 13.22
N GLU A 45 2.14 3.32 14.48
CA GLU A 45 1.38 2.25 15.11
C GLU A 45 -0.12 2.56 15.10
N ASN A 46 -0.93 1.55 14.81
CA ASN A 46 -2.38 1.59 14.89
C ASN A 46 -3.08 2.66 14.03
N TYR A 47 -2.47 3.09 12.91
CA TYR A 47 -3.09 4.09 12.00
C TYR A 47 -4.50 3.68 11.54
N VAL A 48 -4.72 2.41 11.17
CA VAL A 48 -6.00 1.92 10.65
C VAL A 48 -7.05 1.83 11.75
N GLU A 49 -6.61 1.56 12.97
CA GLU A 49 -7.44 1.25 14.12
C GLU A 49 -7.79 2.54 14.89
N THR A 50 -6.92 3.56 14.86
CA THR A 50 -7.09 4.81 15.63
C THR A 50 -7.39 6.02 14.75
N THR A 51 -6.77 6.15 13.59
CA THR A 51 -6.85 7.37 12.77
C THR A 51 -7.92 7.24 11.68
N VAL A 52 -7.93 6.13 10.95
CA VAL A 52 -8.88 5.91 9.85
C VAL A 52 -10.35 5.99 10.30
N PRO A 53 -10.77 5.52 11.49
CA PRO A 53 -12.16 5.65 11.94
C PRO A 53 -12.59 7.09 12.20
N LEU A 54 -11.64 7.99 12.50
CA LEU A 54 -11.91 9.41 12.80
C LEU A 54 -12.15 10.26 11.55
N TYR A 55 -11.80 9.76 10.35
CA TYR A 55 -12.06 10.51 9.11
C TYR A 55 -13.56 10.71 8.88
N SER A 56 -13.96 11.92 8.50
CA SER A 56 -15.26 12.14 7.88
C SER A 56 -15.39 11.35 6.57
N SER A 57 -16.61 11.17 6.07
CA SER A 57 -16.86 10.51 4.78
C SER A 57 -16.11 11.18 3.63
N GLN A 58 -16.01 12.51 3.65
CA GLN A 58 -15.27 13.29 2.65
C GLN A 58 -13.77 13.00 2.74
N GLN A 59 -13.16 13.12 3.93
CA GLN A 59 -11.74 12.85 4.13
C GLN A 59 -11.36 11.42 3.75
N PHE A 60 -12.24 10.46 4.05
CA PHE A 60 -12.03 9.07 3.69
C PHE A 60 -11.95 8.90 2.16
N VAL A 61 -12.88 9.51 1.42
CA VAL A 61 -12.86 9.48 -0.05
C VAL A 61 -11.66 10.24 -0.61
N GLU A 62 -11.24 11.36 0.00
CA GLU A 62 -10.04 12.08 -0.41
C GLU A 62 -8.77 11.22 -0.30
N HIS A 63 -8.65 10.42 0.76
CA HIS A 63 -7.50 9.55 0.99
C HIS A 63 -7.51 8.25 0.18
N PHE A 64 -8.68 7.61 0.05
CA PHE A 64 -8.81 6.24 -0.48
C PHE A 64 -9.58 6.14 -1.80
N ARG A 65 -10.11 7.26 -2.31
CA ARG A 65 -10.90 7.41 -3.56
C ARG A 65 -12.21 6.61 -3.61
N LEU A 66 -12.48 5.83 -2.59
CA LEU A 66 -13.69 5.03 -2.42
C LEU A 66 -14.35 5.40 -1.09
N ASN A 67 -15.66 5.20 -1.01
CA ASN A 67 -16.37 5.32 0.26
C ASN A 67 -16.10 4.10 1.16
N ARG A 68 -16.36 4.24 2.46
CA ARG A 68 -16.09 3.21 3.47
C ARG A 68 -16.79 1.89 3.17
N GLU A 69 -18.04 1.96 2.75
CA GLU A 69 -18.85 0.79 2.44
C GLU A 69 -18.27 -0.02 1.28
N ALA A 70 -17.84 0.65 0.21
CA ALA A 70 -17.19 0.01 -0.92
C ALA A 70 -15.87 -0.66 -0.51
N VAL A 71 -15.06 0.02 0.31
CA VAL A 71 -13.81 -0.56 0.84
C VAL A 71 -14.11 -1.79 1.70
N GLN A 72 -15.12 -1.72 2.57
CA GLN A 72 -15.51 -2.84 3.42
C GLN A 72 -16.01 -4.03 2.59
N ARG A 73 -16.86 -3.80 1.57
CA ARG A 73 -17.30 -4.86 0.66
C ARG A 73 -16.14 -5.51 -0.07
N LEU A 74 -15.26 -4.71 -0.68
CA LEU A 74 -14.07 -5.22 -1.37
C LEU A 74 -13.12 -5.97 -0.42
N ALA A 75 -12.99 -5.50 0.82
CA ALA A 75 -12.20 -6.20 1.84
C ALA A 75 -12.82 -7.57 2.14
N THR A 76 -14.12 -7.65 2.42
CA THR A 76 -14.81 -8.92 2.67
C THR A 76 -14.73 -9.87 1.46
N GLU A 77 -14.91 -9.38 0.24
CA GLU A 77 -14.75 -10.19 -0.97
C GLU A 77 -13.30 -10.67 -1.14
N PHE A 78 -12.32 -9.81 -0.87
CA PHE A 78 -10.90 -10.17 -0.87
C PHE A 78 -10.64 -11.27 0.14
N GLU A 79 -11.19 -11.17 1.36
CA GLU A 79 -10.98 -12.16 2.41
C GLU A 79 -11.54 -13.54 2.08
N ASN A 80 -12.62 -13.58 1.30
CA ASN A 80 -13.22 -14.83 0.81
C ASN A 80 -12.57 -15.35 -0.48
N SER A 81 -11.62 -14.61 -1.05
CA SER A 81 -10.97 -14.98 -2.31
C SER A 81 -9.78 -15.90 -2.10
N ILE A 82 -9.40 -16.61 -3.17
CA ILE A 82 -8.19 -17.44 -3.20
C ILE A 82 -6.88 -16.63 -3.08
N TYR A 83 -6.95 -15.30 -3.22
CA TYR A 83 -5.79 -14.41 -3.19
C TYR A 83 -5.41 -13.98 -1.78
N TYR A 84 -6.30 -14.17 -0.80
CA TYR A 84 -6.03 -13.80 0.59
C TYR A 84 -5.12 -14.86 1.25
N PRO A 85 -3.98 -14.47 1.86
CA PRO A 85 -2.97 -15.43 2.33
C PRO A 85 -3.52 -16.43 3.33
N LYS A 86 -3.30 -17.74 3.12
CA LYS A 86 -3.74 -18.78 4.07
C LYS A 86 -2.93 -18.71 5.37
N MET A 87 -3.52 -19.15 6.48
CA MET A 87 -2.81 -19.28 7.77
C MET A 87 -1.87 -20.47 7.74
N ASP A 88 -0.72 -20.33 7.10
CA ASP A 88 0.31 -21.37 7.07
C ASP A 88 1.50 -21.05 7.99
N THR A 89 1.57 -19.82 8.50
CA THR A 89 2.66 -19.33 9.36
C THR A 89 2.06 -18.80 10.66
N GLY A 90 2.56 -19.18 11.83
CA GLY A 90 2.04 -18.81 13.15
C GLY A 90 2.05 -17.32 13.53
N TYR A 91 2.13 -16.42 12.55
CA TYR A 91 1.95 -14.98 12.71
C TYR A 91 0.50 -14.58 12.48
N GLU A 92 0.07 -13.52 13.16
CA GLU A 92 -1.27 -12.96 12.98
C GLU A 92 -1.46 -12.43 11.56
N ARG A 93 -2.63 -12.70 10.99
CA ARG A 93 -2.97 -12.31 9.62
C ARG A 93 -3.35 -10.83 9.60
N ILE A 94 -2.84 -10.10 8.62
CA ILE A 94 -3.29 -8.73 8.37
C ILE A 94 -4.72 -8.79 7.83
N GLU A 95 -5.63 -8.12 8.53
CA GLU A 95 -7.04 -8.02 8.13
C GLU A 95 -7.20 -7.53 6.69
N GLY A 96 -8.21 -8.04 5.98
CA GLY A 96 -8.48 -7.68 4.60
C GLY A 96 -8.78 -6.19 4.43
N GLN A 97 -9.38 -5.56 5.45
CA GLN A 97 -9.61 -4.12 5.46
C GLN A 97 -8.30 -3.33 5.46
N LYS A 98 -7.34 -3.71 6.30
CA LYS A 98 -6.00 -3.10 6.33
C LYS A 98 -5.24 -3.32 5.02
N CYS A 99 -5.35 -4.52 4.43
CA CYS A 99 -4.79 -4.81 3.10
C CYS A 99 -5.38 -3.89 2.02
N MET A 100 -6.70 -3.73 1.98
CA MET A 100 -7.39 -2.90 0.99
C MET A 100 -7.04 -1.42 1.16
N LEU A 101 -7.03 -0.91 2.40
CA LEU A 101 -6.66 0.48 2.67
C LEU A 101 -5.21 0.78 2.30
N ALA A 102 -4.28 -0.15 2.57
CA ALA A 102 -2.87 0.00 2.20
C ALA A 102 -2.69 0.02 0.67
N PHE A 103 -3.38 -0.88 -0.04
CA PHE A 103 -3.41 -0.89 -1.51
C PHE A 103 -3.99 0.41 -2.07
N LEU A 104 -5.14 0.85 -1.57
CA LEU A 104 -5.80 2.07 -2.05
C LEU A 104 -4.94 3.30 -1.77
N TRP A 105 -4.29 3.38 -0.61
CA TRP A 105 -3.37 4.47 -0.32
C TRP A 105 -2.23 4.52 -1.33
N TYR A 106 -1.63 3.36 -1.62
CA TYR A 106 -0.58 3.24 -2.64
C TYR A 106 -1.06 3.62 -4.04
N ALA A 107 -2.24 3.16 -4.46
CA ALA A 107 -2.77 3.37 -5.80
C ALA A 107 -3.32 4.79 -6.03
N SER A 108 -3.80 5.44 -4.97
CA SER A 108 -4.58 6.70 -5.06
C SER A 108 -3.77 7.98 -4.89
N ASN A 109 -2.58 7.88 -4.32
CA ASN A 109 -1.76 9.03 -3.94
C ASN A 109 -0.54 9.12 -4.86
N GLU A 110 -0.28 10.30 -5.41
CA GLU A 110 0.90 10.51 -6.25
C GLU A 110 2.19 10.46 -5.41
N ALA A 111 3.26 9.93 -6.00
CA ALA A 111 4.63 9.96 -5.45
C ALA A 111 4.84 9.31 -4.07
N VAL A 112 3.98 8.37 -3.65
CA VAL A 112 4.20 7.58 -2.43
C VAL A 112 5.22 6.46 -2.67
N SER A 113 6.20 6.35 -1.77
CA SER A 113 7.13 5.21 -1.80
C SER A 113 6.56 4.02 -1.03
N TYR A 114 7.03 2.82 -1.36
CA TYR A 114 6.72 1.61 -0.59
C TYR A 114 7.06 1.77 0.90
N ARG A 115 8.13 2.51 1.21
CA ARG A 115 8.55 2.76 2.58
C ARG A 115 7.52 3.61 3.33
N ASP A 116 6.99 4.66 2.71
CA ASP A 116 6.04 5.57 3.35
C ASP A 116 4.72 4.87 3.66
N VAL A 117 4.26 4.03 2.74
CA VAL A 117 3.03 3.25 2.94
C VAL A 117 3.26 2.16 3.98
N ALA A 118 4.40 1.46 3.94
CA ALA A 118 4.69 0.41 4.92
C ALA A 118 4.81 0.98 6.35
N ASP A 119 5.44 2.14 6.49
CA ASP A 119 5.59 2.87 7.75
C ASP A 119 4.23 3.35 8.28
N ARG A 120 3.37 3.89 7.40
CA ARG A 120 2.03 4.37 7.75
C ARG A 120 1.07 3.26 8.19
N PHE A 121 1.12 2.11 7.52
CA PHE A 121 0.22 1.00 7.80
C PHE A 121 0.79 0.00 8.81
N ASP A 122 1.94 0.32 9.40
CA ASP A 122 2.65 -0.54 10.34
C ASP A 122 2.86 -1.97 9.82
N VAL A 123 3.44 -2.08 8.62
CA VAL A 123 3.77 -3.35 7.98
C VAL A 123 5.23 -3.37 7.54
N ALA A 124 5.81 -4.54 7.30
CA ALA A 124 7.10 -4.61 6.63
C ALA A 124 6.96 -4.25 5.13
N THR A 125 8.00 -3.67 4.53
CA THR A 125 8.00 -3.32 3.11
C THR A 125 7.74 -4.53 2.20
N SER A 126 8.30 -5.70 2.57
CA SER A 126 8.05 -6.98 1.89
C SER A 126 6.59 -7.41 1.98
N THR A 127 5.97 -7.23 3.15
CA THR A 127 4.55 -7.50 3.37
C THR A 127 3.67 -6.56 2.56
N LEU A 128 3.98 -5.26 2.51
CA LEU A 128 3.27 -4.33 1.65
C LEU A 128 3.35 -4.73 0.18
N HIS A 129 4.53 -5.13 -0.30
CA HIS A 129 4.68 -5.62 -1.66
C HIS A 129 3.84 -6.87 -1.93
N HIS A 130 3.73 -7.76 -0.96
CA HIS A 130 2.83 -8.92 -1.06
C HIS A 130 1.36 -8.48 -1.15
N ILE A 131 0.93 -7.57 -0.26
CA ILE A 131 -0.43 -6.99 -0.26
C ILE A 131 -0.77 -6.37 -1.61
N ILE A 132 0.11 -5.52 -2.15
CA ILE A 132 -0.11 -4.84 -3.44
C ILE A 132 -0.32 -5.88 -4.54
N ASN A 133 0.51 -6.91 -4.59
CA ASN A 133 0.40 -7.95 -5.62
C ASN A 133 -0.86 -8.80 -5.48
N THR A 134 -1.22 -9.23 -4.26
CA THR A 134 -2.40 -10.09 -4.05
C THR A 134 -3.70 -9.32 -4.28
N VAL A 135 -3.81 -8.09 -3.79
CA VAL A 135 -4.96 -7.21 -4.04
C VAL A 135 -5.07 -6.85 -5.52
N THR A 136 -3.96 -6.56 -6.21
CA THR A 136 -3.97 -6.31 -7.66
C THR A 136 -4.52 -7.52 -8.44
N LYS A 137 -4.08 -8.73 -8.11
CA LYS A 137 -4.57 -9.96 -8.74
C LYS A 137 -6.05 -10.16 -8.47
N PHE A 138 -6.48 -9.97 -7.22
CA PHE A 138 -7.89 -10.05 -6.84
C PHE A 138 -8.75 -9.08 -7.65
N LEU A 139 -8.40 -7.78 -7.66
CA LEU A 139 -9.15 -6.76 -8.38
C LEU A 139 -9.13 -6.98 -9.90
N SER A 140 -8.02 -7.45 -10.45
CA SER A 140 -7.92 -7.78 -11.87
C SER A 140 -8.88 -8.91 -12.27
N ASN A 141 -9.04 -9.92 -11.41
CA ASN A 141 -9.99 -11.01 -11.63
C ASN A 141 -11.45 -10.57 -11.41
N LEU A 142 -11.67 -9.57 -10.56
CA LEU A 142 -12.98 -8.98 -10.32
C LEU A 142 -13.40 -8.01 -11.45
N SER A 143 -12.42 -7.41 -12.15
CA SER A 143 -12.65 -6.37 -13.17
C SER A 143 -13.69 -6.71 -14.24
N PRO A 144 -13.81 -7.95 -14.78
CA PRO A 144 -14.80 -8.26 -15.81
C PRO A 144 -16.25 -8.17 -15.32
N SER A 145 -16.49 -8.21 -14.01
CA SER A 145 -17.83 -8.05 -13.42
C SER A 145 -18.27 -6.60 -13.28
N TYR A 146 -17.31 -5.66 -13.33
CA TYR A 146 -17.56 -4.23 -13.08
C TYR A 146 -17.24 -3.35 -14.29
N ILE A 147 -16.28 -3.74 -15.12
CA ILE A 147 -15.84 -3.02 -16.31
C ILE A 147 -16.40 -3.76 -17.53
N VAL A 148 -17.69 -3.54 -17.78
CA VAL A 148 -18.42 -4.17 -18.90
C VAL A 148 -18.89 -3.10 -19.88
N TRP A 149 -18.95 -3.47 -21.16
CA TRP A 149 -19.63 -2.63 -22.15
C TRP A 149 -21.13 -2.63 -21.85
N PRO A 150 -21.80 -1.46 -21.96
CA PRO A 150 -23.25 -1.42 -21.83
C PRO A 150 -23.90 -2.26 -22.92
N SER A 151 -25.05 -2.85 -22.62
CA SER A 151 -25.90 -3.46 -23.63
C SER A 151 -26.34 -2.43 -24.68
N VAL A 152 -26.88 -2.88 -25.81
CA VAL A 152 -27.37 -1.97 -26.86
C VAL A 152 -28.42 -1.00 -26.32
N GLU A 153 -29.29 -1.46 -25.40
CA GLU A 153 -30.34 -0.63 -24.83
C GLU A 153 -29.78 0.37 -23.82
N GLU A 154 -28.91 -0.08 -22.91
CA GLU A 154 -28.21 0.82 -21.97
C GLU A 154 -27.36 1.85 -22.72
N GLY A 155 -26.67 1.44 -23.78
CA GLY A 155 -25.85 2.31 -24.61
C GLY A 155 -26.67 3.42 -25.28
N ARG A 156 -27.89 3.13 -25.74
CA ARG A 156 -28.80 4.15 -26.28
C ARG A 156 -29.22 5.15 -25.20
N ILE A 157 -29.54 4.67 -24.00
CA ILE A 157 -29.90 5.53 -22.87
C ILE A 157 -28.73 6.45 -22.52
N ILE A 158 -27.52 5.88 -22.40
CA ILE A 158 -26.31 6.64 -22.08
C ILE A 158 -26.02 7.65 -23.20
N ALA A 159 -26.09 7.26 -24.47
CA ALA A 159 -25.88 8.16 -25.60
C ALA A 159 -26.85 9.35 -25.58
N SER A 160 -28.13 9.11 -25.29
CA SER A 160 -29.12 10.19 -25.14
C SER A 160 -28.78 11.14 -23.99
N GLN A 161 -28.27 10.64 -22.86
CA GLN A 161 -27.83 11.47 -21.74
C GLN A 161 -26.59 12.31 -22.11
N PHE A 162 -25.65 11.73 -22.85
CA PHE A 162 -24.47 12.46 -23.32
C PHE A 162 -24.79 13.47 -24.43
N GLU A 163 -25.84 13.24 -25.24
CA GLU A 163 -26.34 14.22 -26.19
C GLU A 163 -26.80 15.51 -25.51
N GLU A 164 -27.51 15.41 -24.38
CA GLU A 164 -27.91 16.56 -23.56
C GLU A 164 -26.70 17.35 -23.02
N LEU A 165 -25.55 16.68 -22.85
CA LEU A 165 -24.28 17.26 -22.43
C LEU A 165 -23.41 17.75 -23.61
N GLY A 166 -23.87 17.59 -24.86
CA GLY A 166 -23.17 18.04 -26.07
C GLY A 166 -22.19 17.02 -26.67
N PHE A 167 -22.26 15.75 -26.26
CA PHE A 167 -21.40 14.66 -26.75
C PHE A 167 -22.22 13.58 -27.49
N PRO A 168 -22.70 13.84 -28.71
CA PRO A 168 -23.59 12.92 -29.42
C PRO A 168 -22.91 11.57 -29.73
N GLY A 169 -23.63 10.49 -29.46
CA GLY A 169 -23.16 9.12 -29.67
C GLY A 169 -22.17 8.58 -28.63
N ALA A 170 -21.84 9.35 -27.59
CA ALA A 170 -20.96 8.88 -26.52
C ALA A 170 -21.70 7.91 -25.58
N ILE A 171 -21.19 6.69 -25.43
CA ILE A 171 -21.78 5.63 -24.58
C ILE A 171 -21.06 5.48 -23.23
N GLY A 172 -20.25 6.48 -22.87
CA GLY A 172 -19.44 6.50 -21.66
C GLY A 172 -18.25 7.45 -21.80
N ALA A 173 -17.62 7.75 -20.67
CA ALA A 173 -16.38 8.54 -20.61
C ALA A 173 -15.36 7.79 -19.75
N ILE A 174 -14.11 7.75 -20.22
CA ILE A 174 -12.99 7.15 -19.51
C ILE A 174 -11.91 8.23 -19.41
N ASP A 175 -11.39 8.46 -18.22
CA ASP A 175 -10.28 9.38 -18.03
C ASP A 175 -8.95 8.75 -18.50
N GLY A 176 -8.05 9.57 -19.02
CA GLY A 176 -6.78 9.11 -19.58
C GLY A 176 -5.81 8.69 -18.48
N THR A 177 -5.09 7.58 -18.72
CA THR A 177 -3.93 7.18 -17.89
C THR A 177 -2.65 7.31 -18.69
N HIS A 178 -1.61 7.88 -18.07
CA HIS A 178 -0.29 7.95 -18.67
C HIS A 178 0.42 6.59 -18.56
N ILE A 179 0.65 5.94 -19.70
CA ILE A 179 1.53 4.78 -19.78
C ILE A 179 2.96 5.30 -19.91
N LYS A 180 3.83 4.92 -18.96
CA LYS A 180 5.26 5.21 -19.08
C LYS A 180 5.82 4.47 -20.28
N LEU A 181 6.49 5.20 -21.16
CA LEU A 181 7.20 4.67 -22.30
C LEU A 181 8.70 4.90 -22.11
N ASP A 182 9.50 3.98 -22.63
CA ASP A 182 10.91 4.27 -22.85
C ASP A 182 11.02 5.39 -23.88
N ARG A 183 11.97 6.30 -23.67
CA ARG A 183 12.14 7.46 -24.54
C ARG A 183 12.54 6.97 -25.94
N PRO A 184 11.73 7.23 -26.98
CA PRO A 184 12.12 6.86 -28.34
C PRO A 184 13.32 7.69 -28.79
N SER A 185 14.13 7.12 -29.69
CA SER A 185 15.30 7.79 -30.27
C SER A 185 14.93 8.87 -31.28
N GLU A 186 13.78 8.73 -31.93
CA GLU A 186 13.22 9.73 -32.84
C GLU A 186 12.12 10.52 -32.14
N ASP A 187 12.20 11.85 -32.27
CA ASP A 187 11.26 12.82 -31.68
C ASP A 187 10.94 12.61 -30.18
N PRO A 188 11.96 12.66 -29.31
CA PRO A 188 11.83 12.36 -27.88
C PRO A 188 10.96 13.37 -27.10
N ASP A 189 10.72 14.55 -27.67
CA ASP A 189 10.00 15.64 -27.00
C ASP A 189 8.48 15.51 -27.17
N SER A 190 8.00 14.88 -28.25
CA SER A 190 6.59 14.53 -28.46
C SER A 190 6.04 13.51 -27.46
N TYR A 191 6.91 12.88 -26.68
CA TYR A 191 6.52 11.92 -25.65
C TYR A 191 6.58 12.52 -24.25
N LEU A 192 6.98 13.78 -24.05
CA LEU A 192 7.02 14.34 -22.71
C LEU A 192 5.60 14.49 -22.14
N ASN A 193 5.38 14.01 -20.91
CA ASN A 193 4.16 14.29 -20.17
C ASN A 193 4.06 15.79 -19.82
N ARG A 194 2.87 16.27 -19.40
CA ARG A 194 2.64 17.64 -18.91
C ARG A 194 3.62 18.08 -17.81
N LYS A 195 4.21 17.13 -17.07
CA LYS A 195 5.18 17.36 -15.99
C LYS A 195 6.64 17.29 -16.47
N ASN A 196 6.90 17.27 -17.78
CA ASN A 196 8.21 17.21 -18.46
C ASN A 196 9.20 16.18 -17.89
N SER A 197 8.72 15.12 -17.25
CA SER A 197 9.55 14.25 -16.40
C SER A 197 9.64 12.82 -16.91
N ILE A 198 8.68 12.35 -17.71
CA ILE A 198 8.64 10.96 -18.17
C ILE A 198 8.07 10.91 -19.60
N PRO A 199 8.67 10.13 -20.52
CA PRO A 199 8.04 9.82 -21.79
C PRO A 199 6.74 9.04 -21.57
N SER A 200 5.62 9.52 -22.10
CA SER A 200 4.30 8.91 -22.02
C SER A 200 3.50 9.31 -23.26
N ARG A 201 2.65 8.42 -23.76
CA ARG A 201 1.75 8.72 -24.88
C ARG A 201 0.31 8.78 -24.37
N HIS A 202 -0.42 9.82 -24.73
CA HIS A 202 -1.87 9.85 -24.54
C HIS A 202 -2.51 8.77 -25.41
N LYS A 203 -3.34 7.92 -24.79
CA LYS A 203 -4.32 7.08 -25.48
C LYS A 203 -5.70 7.61 -25.17
#